data_AF-A0A930N0A1-F1
#
_entry.id   AF-A0A930N0A1-F1
#
_cell.length_a   1.000
_cell.length_b   1.000
_cell.length_c   1.000
_cell.angle_alpha   90.00
_cell.angle_beta   90.00
_cell.angle_gamma   90.00
#
_symmetry.space_group_name_H-M   'P 1'
#
loop_
_entity.id
_entity.type
_entity.pdbx_description
1 polymer ?
#
loop_
_entity_poly.entity_id
_entity_poly.type
_entity_poly.pdbx_seq_one_letter_code
_entity_poly.pdbx_strand_id
1 'polypeptide(L)'
;MEIRSLTSVGNAVGKGFELTHVTTMIPVSDYAAGYRDVEKFLGLCKKCPKFGLSWTCPPCEFDVKEFVDKFKYAHILGSKMTFDEATLAETNTPEALDVVCRKAMRYGLVKASAYLRGYERKSPGSICFLGSQCLLCGDKPCSRIDGEPCRHPKDVRVSLEAVGFDLSKTTQELLDIELKWGKHGRLPQYITLVTALFTNDATLRLE
;
A
#
# COMPACT_ATOMS: atom_id res chain seq x y z
N MET A 1 -10.55 17.39 -5.97
CA MET A 1 -10.45 16.47 -4.82
C MET A 1 -9.69 17.19 -3.72
N GLU A 2 -10.05 16.97 -2.46
CA GLU A 2 -9.37 17.59 -1.31
C GLU A 2 -8.46 16.57 -0.64
N ILE A 3 -7.19 16.93 -0.45
CA ILE A 3 -6.21 16.13 0.29
C ILE A 3 -6.27 16.56 1.75
N ARG A 4 -6.46 15.61 2.66
CA ARG A 4 -6.60 15.86 4.09
C ARG A 4 -5.56 15.09 4.88
N SER A 5 -4.94 15.72 5.86
CA SER A 5 -4.05 15.03 6.81
C SER A 5 -4.86 14.18 7.79
N LEU A 6 -4.33 13.02 8.17
CA LEU A 6 -4.92 12.12 9.18
C LEU A 6 -3.91 11.87 10.30
N THR A 7 -4.36 12.04 11.54
CA THR A 7 -3.56 11.78 12.75
C THR A 7 -3.98 10.49 13.48
N SER A 8 -5.20 10.01 13.21
CA SER A 8 -5.82 8.84 13.84
C SER A 8 -5.17 7.49 13.48
N VAL A 9 -4.43 7.43 12.37
CA VAL A 9 -3.70 6.22 11.94
C VAL A 9 -2.53 5.90 12.89
N GLY A 10 -2.02 6.91 13.60
CA GLY A 10 -0.95 6.82 14.57
C GLY A 10 0.34 7.53 14.12
N ASN A 11 1.37 7.44 14.95
CA ASN A 11 2.68 8.05 14.73
C ASN A 11 3.81 7.01 14.89
N ALA A 12 5.06 7.45 14.71
CA ALA A 12 6.27 6.61 14.80
C ALA A 12 7.33 7.17 15.76
N VAL A 13 6.93 7.55 16.98
CA VAL A 13 7.88 8.07 17.99
C VAL A 13 9.00 7.07 18.27
N GLY A 14 10.26 7.54 18.17
CA GLY A 14 11.46 6.75 18.47
C GLY A 14 11.76 5.64 17.45
N LYS A 15 11.31 5.77 16.19
CA LYS A 15 11.53 4.75 15.14
C LYS A 15 12.58 5.11 14.08
N GLY A 16 13.26 6.26 14.21
CA GLY A 16 14.20 6.75 13.19
C GLY A 16 13.52 7.48 12.02
N PHE A 17 12.21 7.69 12.10
CA PHE A 17 11.43 8.41 11.09
C PHE A 17 10.15 8.99 11.69
N GLU A 18 9.70 10.09 11.12
CA GLU A 18 8.35 10.62 11.29
C GLU A 18 7.38 9.87 10.37
N LEU A 19 6.22 9.47 10.90
CA LEU A 19 5.13 8.87 10.13
C LEU A 19 3.97 9.85 10.04
N THR A 20 3.65 10.27 8.81
CA THR A 20 2.51 11.15 8.52
C THR A 20 1.57 10.49 7.52
N HIS A 21 0.31 10.87 7.56
CA HIS A 21 -0.72 10.31 6.70
C HIS A 21 -1.55 11.40 6.03
N VAL A 22 -1.83 11.20 4.75
CA VAL A 22 -2.76 12.01 3.98
C VAL A 22 -3.75 11.10 3.27
N THR A 23 -4.97 11.57 3.10
CA THR A 23 -6.02 10.85 2.40
C THR A 23 -6.73 11.73 1.40
N THR A 24 -7.21 11.11 0.33
CA THR A 24 -8.14 11.69 -0.62
C THR A 24 -9.23 10.67 -0.96
N MET A 25 -10.33 11.15 -1.52
CA MET A 25 -11.41 10.31 -2.02
C MET A 25 -11.67 10.63 -3.49
N ILE A 26 -11.81 9.58 -4.29
CA ILE A 26 -12.06 9.67 -5.74
C ILE A 26 -13.10 8.61 -6.14
N PRO A 27 -13.99 8.89 -7.13
CA PRO A 27 -14.80 7.85 -7.74
C PRO A 27 -13.92 6.74 -8.33
N VAL A 28 -14.29 5.48 -8.14
CA VAL A 28 -13.52 4.34 -8.65
C VAL A 28 -13.48 4.35 -10.18
N SER A 29 -14.54 4.84 -10.84
CA SER A 29 -14.57 5.05 -12.30
C SER A 29 -13.43 5.95 -12.76
N ASP A 30 -13.22 7.07 -12.07
CA ASP A 30 -12.24 8.09 -12.43
C ASP A 30 -10.82 7.59 -12.08
N TYR A 31 -10.70 6.89 -10.96
CA TYR A 31 -9.43 6.26 -10.57
C TYR A 31 -9.02 5.18 -11.57
N ALA A 32 -9.95 4.32 -11.99
CA ALA A 32 -9.69 3.29 -12.99
C ALA A 32 -9.36 3.90 -14.36
N ALA A 33 -10.08 4.93 -14.80
CA ALA A 33 -9.82 5.57 -16.10
C ALA A 33 -8.47 6.32 -16.13
N GLY A 34 -8.10 7.01 -15.04
CA GLY A 34 -6.93 7.87 -15.00
C GLY A 34 -5.64 7.17 -14.56
N TYR A 35 -5.73 6.10 -13.76
CA TYR A 35 -4.60 5.57 -12.98
C TYR A 35 -4.45 4.05 -13.08
N ARG A 36 -5.13 3.37 -14.01
CA ARG A 36 -5.09 1.92 -14.10
C ARG A 36 -4.72 1.43 -15.49
N ASP A 37 -3.75 0.52 -15.54
CA ASP A 37 -3.33 -0.18 -16.75
C ASP A 37 -2.90 -1.61 -16.36
N VAL A 38 -3.86 -2.54 -16.42
CA VAL A 38 -3.66 -3.91 -15.92
C VAL A 38 -2.50 -4.60 -16.62
N GLU A 39 -2.40 -4.47 -17.95
CA GLU A 39 -1.35 -5.14 -18.72
C GLU A 39 0.03 -4.57 -18.41
N LYS A 40 0.17 -3.24 -18.39
CA LYS A 40 1.43 -2.56 -18.06
C LYS A 40 1.89 -2.93 -16.66
N PHE A 41 1.05 -2.78 -15.65
CA PHE A 41 1.45 -3.03 -14.26
C PHE A 41 1.65 -4.51 -13.97
N LEU A 42 0.88 -5.41 -14.58
CA LEU A 42 1.18 -6.84 -14.51
C LEU A 42 2.55 -7.15 -15.15
N GLY A 43 2.87 -6.52 -16.29
CA GLY A 43 4.18 -6.64 -16.94
C GLY A 43 5.33 -6.13 -16.06
N LEU A 44 5.13 -5.04 -15.32
CA LEU A 44 6.10 -4.55 -14.34
C LEU A 44 6.22 -5.49 -13.13
N CYS A 45 5.10 -5.98 -12.60
CA CYS A 45 5.08 -6.92 -11.49
C CYS A 45 5.79 -8.22 -11.82
N LYS A 46 5.71 -8.74 -13.06
CA LYS A 46 6.47 -9.93 -13.51
C LYS A 46 7.99 -9.79 -13.40
N LYS A 47 8.53 -8.56 -13.31
CA LYS A 47 9.96 -8.29 -13.09
C LYS A 47 10.33 -8.26 -11.60
N CYS A 48 9.36 -8.26 -10.70
CA CYS A 48 9.58 -8.28 -9.26
C CYS A 48 9.88 -9.71 -8.79
N PRO A 49 10.92 -9.93 -7.94
CA PRO A 49 11.25 -11.26 -7.43
C PRO A 49 10.16 -11.87 -6.52
N LYS A 50 9.14 -11.09 -6.12
CA LYS A 50 8.00 -11.56 -5.33
C LYS A 50 6.78 -11.95 -6.15
N PHE A 51 6.81 -11.77 -7.48
CA PHE A 51 5.70 -12.10 -8.36
C PHE A 51 5.29 -13.57 -8.21
N GLY A 52 3.99 -13.84 -8.03
CA GLY A 52 3.49 -15.21 -7.83
C GLY A 52 3.88 -15.87 -6.51
N LEU A 53 4.67 -15.23 -5.64
CA LEU A 53 5.14 -15.84 -4.38
C LEU A 53 4.32 -15.41 -3.15
N SER A 54 3.38 -14.50 -3.32
CA SER A 54 2.49 -14.04 -2.25
C SER A 54 1.06 -13.89 -2.73
N TRP A 55 0.10 -14.26 -1.87
CA TRP A 55 -1.33 -14.05 -2.12
C TRP A 55 -1.75 -12.57 -2.13
N THR A 56 -0.87 -11.65 -1.73
CA THR A 56 -1.10 -10.19 -1.87
C THR A 56 -0.63 -9.63 -3.21
N CYS A 57 0.17 -10.41 -3.96
CA CYS A 57 0.79 -10.03 -5.23
C CYS A 57 0.03 -10.67 -6.41
N PRO A 58 0.18 -10.13 -7.63
CA PRO A 58 -0.35 -10.78 -8.83
C PRO A 58 0.41 -12.09 -9.16
N PRO A 59 -0.17 -12.97 -10.00
CA PRO A 59 -1.48 -12.82 -10.66
C PRO A 59 -2.64 -12.99 -9.68
N CYS A 60 -3.76 -12.30 -9.91
CA CYS A 60 -4.99 -12.53 -9.16
C CYS A 60 -5.76 -13.71 -9.79
N GLU A 61 -6.41 -14.53 -8.96
CA GLU A 61 -7.21 -15.68 -9.42
C GLU A 61 -8.69 -15.32 -9.63
N PHE A 62 -8.95 -14.04 -9.86
CA PHE A 62 -10.27 -13.47 -10.10
C PHE A 62 -10.17 -12.42 -11.20
N ASP A 63 -11.29 -12.10 -11.84
CA ASP A 63 -11.36 -11.01 -12.79
C ASP A 63 -11.12 -9.68 -12.07
N VAL A 64 -9.93 -9.11 -12.27
CA VAL A 64 -9.54 -7.87 -11.60
C VAL A 64 -10.39 -6.69 -12.05
N LYS A 65 -10.92 -6.69 -13.28
CA LYS A 65 -11.76 -5.61 -13.80
C LYS A 65 -13.12 -5.64 -13.10
N GLU A 66 -13.82 -6.78 -13.17
CA GLU A 66 -15.09 -6.98 -12.49
C GLU A 66 -14.99 -6.72 -10.98
N PHE A 67 -13.89 -7.18 -10.37
CA PHE A 67 -13.64 -6.98 -8.95
C PHE A 67 -13.52 -5.50 -8.55
N VAL A 68 -12.88 -4.67 -9.38
CA VAL A 68 -12.72 -3.23 -9.12
C VAL A 68 -14.00 -2.46 -9.44
N ASP A 69 -14.65 -2.76 -10.57
CA ASP A 69 -15.77 -1.99 -11.09
C ASP A 69 -17.05 -2.06 -10.24
N LYS A 70 -17.12 -3.02 -9.31
CA LYS A 70 -18.26 -3.14 -8.36
C LYS A 70 -18.27 -2.07 -7.25
N PHE A 71 -17.20 -1.29 -7.12
CA PHE A 71 -17.08 -0.26 -6.09
C PHE A 71 -17.29 1.14 -6.69
N LYS A 72 -17.86 2.07 -5.91
CA LYS A 72 -18.14 3.44 -6.34
C LYS A 72 -17.06 4.43 -5.91
N TYR A 73 -16.51 4.27 -4.71
CA TYR A 73 -15.60 5.23 -4.08
C TYR A 73 -14.32 4.56 -3.62
N ALA A 74 -13.19 5.21 -3.87
CA ALA A 74 -11.87 4.83 -3.40
C ALA A 74 -11.36 5.89 -2.42
N HIS A 75 -11.16 5.48 -1.18
CA HIS A 75 -10.38 6.25 -0.22
C HIS A 75 -8.92 5.84 -0.35
N ILE A 76 -8.08 6.75 -0.84
CA ILE A 76 -6.64 6.52 -0.97
C ILE A 76 -5.96 7.06 0.29
N LEU A 77 -5.10 6.25 0.88
CA LEU A 77 -4.31 6.59 2.06
C LEU A 77 -2.83 6.56 1.69
N GLY A 78 -2.20 7.74 1.66
CA GLY A 78 -0.76 7.91 1.60
C GLY A 78 -0.18 7.90 3.00
N SER A 79 0.80 7.03 3.26
CA SER A 79 1.59 7.03 4.49
C SER A 79 3.03 7.35 4.14
N LYS A 80 3.57 8.45 4.68
CA LYS A 80 4.91 8.95 4.40
C LYS A 80 5.80 8.76 5.62
N MET A 81 6.93 8.08 5.44
CA MET A 81 7.93 7.87 6.48
C MET A 81 9.16 8.71 6.16
N THR A 82 9.28 9.87 6.83
CA THR A 82 10.40 10.81 6.67
C THR A 82 11.49 10.47 7.67
N PHE A 83 12.66 10.04 7.20
CA PHE A 83 13.76 9.63 8.07
C PHE A 83 14.41 10.82 8.76
N ASP A 84 14.83 10.65 10.01
CA ASP A 84 15.61 11.67 10.72
C ASP A 84 17.07 11.73 10.25
N GLU A 85 17.75 12.81 10.61
CA GLU A 85 19.13 13.06 10.17
C GLU A 85 20.10 11.95 10.62
N ALA A 86 19.92 11.42 11.83
CA ALA A 86 20.75 10.33 12.36
C ALA A 86 20.58 9.06 11.51
N THR A 87 19.34 8.66 11.22
CA THR A 87 19.03 7.48 10.39
C THR A 87 19.56 7.64 8.97
N LEU A 88 19.46 8.83 8.39
CA LEU A 88 20.02 9.12 7.06
C LEU A 88 21.55 9.02 7.05
N ALA A 89 22.22 9.49 8.10
CA ALA A 89 23.69 9.47 8.21
C ALA A 89 24.24 8.06 8.48
N GLU A 90 23.58 7.28 9.34
CA GLU A 90 23.99 5.94 9.74
C GLU A 90 23.72 4.90 8.65
N THR A 91 22.71 5.13 7.80
CA THR A 91 22.35 4.18 6.73
C THR A 91 23.20 4.39 5.48
N ASN A 92 24.40 3.79 5.50
CA ASN A 92 25.42 4.00 4.47
C ASN A 92 25.84 2.73 3.71
N THR A 93 25.21 1.58 3.98
CA THR A 93 25.40 0.33 3.24
C THR A 93 24.10 -0.17 2.60
N PRO A 94 24.17 -0.96 1.51
CA PRO A 94 22.98 -1.59 0.91
C PRO A 94 22.18 -2.46 1.90
N GLU A 95 22.86 -3.20 2.79
CA GLU A 95 22.23 -4.06 3.78
C GLU A 95 21.48 -3.23 4.84
N ALA A 96 22.11 -2.15 5.32
CA ALA A 96 21.46 -1.23 6.26
C ALA A 96 20.24 -0.57 5.62
N LEU A 97 20.35 -0.15 4.35
CA LEU A 97 19.25 0.44 3.59
C LEU A 97 18.04 -0.50 3.52
N ASP A 98 18.26 -1.75 3.12
CA ASP A 98 17.20 -2.75 3.01
C ASP A 98 16.56 -3.02 4.39
N VAL A 99 17.36 -3.12 5.45
CA VAL A 99 16.84 -3.30 6.82
C VAL A 99 15.98 -2.11 7.27
N VAL A 100 16.45 -0.87 7.08
CA VAL A 100 15.74 0.34 7.51
C VAL A 100 14.46 0.53 6.70
N CYS A 101 14.53 0.44 5.37
CA CYS A 101 13.37 0.53 4.50
C CYS A 101 12.33 -0.54 4.86
N ARG A 102 12.73 -1.80 5.06
CA ARG A 102 11.81 -2.87 5.41
C ARG A 102 11.15 -2.65 6.77
N LYS A 103 11.90 -2.20 7.78
CA LYS A 103 11.37 -1.90 9.11
C LYS A 103 10.35 -0.75 9.06
N ALA A 104 10.70 0.34 8.40
CA ALA A 104 9.80 1.49 8.24
C ALA A 104 8.54 1.09 7.46
N MET A 105 8.70 0.41 6.32
CA MET A 105 7.58 -0.03 5.47
C MET A 105 6.65 -1.00 6.18
N ARG A 106 7.20 -1.97 6.92
CA ARG A 106 6.40 -2.87 7.76
C ARG A 106 5.64 -2.10 8.84
N TYR A 107 6.28 -1.16 9.52
CA TYR A 107 5.64 -0.37 10.58
C TYR A 107 4.49 0.48 10.04
N GLY A 108 4.73 1.23 8.96
CA GLY A 108 3.71 2.02 8.27
C GLY A 108 2.54 1.15 7.81
N LEU A 109 2.83 -0.03 7.25
CA LEU A 109 1.79 -0.97 6.81
C LEU A 109 0.97 -1.54 7.96
N VAL A 110 1.59 -1.84 9.11
CA VAL A 110 0.86 -2.31 10.31
C VAL A 110 -0.15 -1.24 10.77
N LYS A 111 0.29 0.02 10.84
CA LYS A 111 -0.57 1.15 11.24
C LYS A 111 -1.71 1.38 10.25
N ALA A 112 -1.39 1.53 8.97
CA ALA A 112 -2.36 1.73 7.91
C ALA A 112 -3.36 0.55 7.80
N SER A 113 -2.87 -0.69 7.93
CA SER A 113 -3.73 -1.88 7.88
C SER A 113 -4.70 -1.92 9.07
N ALA A 114 -4.21 -1.68 10.30
CA ALA A 114 -5.07 -1.68 11.48
C ALA A 114 -6.19 -0.63 11.35
N TYR A 115 -5.83 0.56 10.87
CA TYR A 115 -6.75 1.68 10.64
C TYR A 115 -7.81 1.34 9.58
N LEU A 116 -7.40 0.99 8.36
CA LEU A 116 -8.34 0.70 7.26
C LEU A 116 -9.22 -0.52 7.55
N ARG A 117 -8.69 -1.54 8.23
CA ARG A 117 -9.48 -2.70 8.67
C ARG A 117 -10.53 -2.35 9.71
N GLY A 118 -10.31 -1.30 10.50
CA GLY A 118 -11.33 -0.75 11.38
C GLY A 118 -12.57 -0.32 10.59
N TYR A 119 -12.37 0.35 9.46
CA TYR A 119 -13.45 0.78 8.57
C TYR A 119 -14.05 -0.37 7.78
N GLU A 120 -13.22 -1.27 7.22
CA GLU A 120 -13.70 -2.43 6.46
C GLU A 120 -14.66 -3.31 7.30
N ARG A 121 -14.39 -3.48 8.60
CA ARG A 121 -15.28 -4.23 9.51
C ARG A 121 -16.58 -3.50 9.82
N LYS A 122 -16.59 -2.16 9.81
CA LYS A 122 -17.74 -1.32 10.14
C LYS A 122 -18.62 -0.99 8.94
N SER A 123 -18.09 -1.11 7.72
CA SER A 123 -18.77 -0.78 6.47
C SER A 123 -18.89 -2.01 5.57
N PRO A 124 -20.00 -2.76 5.67
CA PRO A 124 -20.25 -3.93 4.83
C PRO A 124 -20.14 -3.61 3.34
N GLY A 125 -19.54 -4.52 2.58
CA GLY A 125 -19.31 -4.33 1.15
C GLY A 125 -18.14 -3.41 0.82
N SER A 126 -17.35 -2.99 1.80
CA SER A 126 -16.05 -2.33 1.58
C SER A 126 -14.91 -3.35 1.55
N ILE A 127 -13.81 -3.02 0.86
CA ILE A 127 -12.60 -3.84 0.86
C ILE A 127 -11.33 -3.01 0.92
N CYS A 128 -10.37 -3.47 1.71
CA CYS A 128 -9.04 -2.86 1.77
C CYS A 128 -8.13 -3.37 0.64
N PHE A 129 -7.33 -2.46 0.07
CA PHE A 129 -6.13 -2.79 -0.68
C PHE A 129 -4.93 -2.49 0.20
N LEU A 130 -4.28 -3.55 0.69
CA LEU A 130 -3.17 -3.46 1.63
C LEU A 130 -1.90 -3.86 0.87
N GLY A 131 -0.85 -3.05 1.01
CA GLY A 131 0.31 -3.02 0.13
C GLY A 131 1.16 -4.30 0.04
N SER A 132 2.38 -4.13 -0.49
CA SER A 132 3.29 -5.16 -1.02
C SER A 132 3.87 -6.19 -0.03
N GLN A 133 3.40 -6.24 1.22
CA GLN A 133 3.83 -7.23 2.21
C GLN A 133 2.65 -7.81 3.00
N CYS A 134 2.50 -9.14 2.98
CA CYS A 134 1.53 -9.82 3.83
C CYS A 134 1.94 -9.75 5.31
N LEU A 135 1.00 -9.40 6.19
CA LEU A 135 1.20 -9.34 7.64
C LEU A 135 0.63 -10.57 8.39
N LEU A 136 0.00 -11.51 7.69
CA LEU A 136 -0.83 -12.55 8.30
C LEU A 136 -0.04 -13.78 8.77
N CYS A 137 0.94 -14.23 7.97
CA CYS A 137 1.70 -15.46 8.25
C CYS A 137 2.84 -15.26 9.27
N GLY A 138 3.05 -14.04 9.78
CA GLY A 138 4.23 -13.71 10.59
C GLY A 138 5.52 -13.95 9.80
N ASP A 139 6.41 -14.78 10.36
CA ASP A 139 7.69 -15.16 9.74
C ASP A 139 7.59 -16.45 8.90
N LYS A 140 6.42 -17.10 8.84
CA LYS A 140 6.24 -18.31 8.04
C LYS A 140 6.18 -17.96 6.55
N PRO A 141 6.83 -18.75 5.66
CA PRO A 141 6.71 -18.59 4.22
C PRO A 141 5.24 -18.62 3.75
N CYS A 142 4.92 -17.86 2.71
CA CYS A 142 3.57 -17.84 2.14
C CYS A 142 3.27 -19.20 1.48
N SER A 143 2.07 -19.75 1.71
CA SER A 143 1.65 -21.01 1.07
C SER A 143 1.62 -20.95 -0.45
N ARG A 144 1.54 -19.74 -1.03
CA ARG A 144 1.58 -19.54 -2.47
C ARG A 144 2.86 -20.04 -3.13
N ILE A 145 3.98 -20.03 -2.39
CA ILE A 145 5.27 -20.54 -2.87
C ILE A 145 5.16 -22.01 -3.28
N ASP A 146 4.34 -22.77 -2.54
CA ASP A 146 4.11 -24.19 -2.75
C ASP A 146 2.88 -24.45 -3.64
N GLY A 147 2.26 -23.40 -4.21
CA GLY A 147 1.01 -23.51 -4.98
C GLY A 147 -0.23 -23.77 -4.12
N GLU A 148 -0.11 -23.69 -2.79
CA GLU A 148 -1.17 -24.05 -1.86
C GLU A 148 -2.09 -22.86 -1.52
N PRO A 149 -3.39 -23.10 -1.25
CA PRO A 149 -4.34 -22.06 -0.87
C PRO A 149 -3.84 -21.19 0.29
N CYS A 150 -4.30 -19.93 0.32
CA CYS A 150 -3.95 -19.04 1.42
C CYS A 150 -4.40 -19.62 2.76
N ARG A 151 -3.52 -19.59 3.77
CA ARG A 151 -3.87 -19.98 5.16
C ARG A 151 -4.85 -19.01 5.84
N HIS A 152 -5.07 -17.84 5.22
CA HIS A 152 -5.93 -16.77 5.73
C HIS A 152 -6.85 -16.22 4.62
N PRO A 153 -7.69 -17.06 4.00
CA PRO A 153 -8.39 -16.70 2.77
C PRO A 153 -9.42 -15.58 2.95
N LYS A 154 -9.98 -15.42 4.16
CA LYS A 154 -10.92 -14.34 4.50
C LYS A 154 -10.22 -13.01 4.76
N ASP A 155 -8.95 -13.05 5.15
CA ASP A 155 -8.19 -11.90 5.60
C ASP A 155 -7.16 -11.44 4.58
N VAL A 156 -6.72 -12.25 3.62
CA VAL A 156 -5.75 -11.76 2.63
C VAL A 156 -6.32 -10.62 1.78
N ARG A 157 -5.51 -9.61 1.49
CA ARG A 157 -5.85 -8.49 0.61
C ARG A 157 -4.74 -8.28 -0.39
N VAL A 158 -5.13 -7.99 -1.62
CA VAL A 158 -4.20 -7.70 -2.71
C VAL A 158 -3.76 -6.24 -2.64
N SER A 159 -2.59 -5.94 -3.20
CA SER A 159 -2.16 -4.55 -3.37
C SER A 159 -2.91 -3.88 -4.53
N LEU A 160 -2.83 -2.54 -4.59
CA LEU A 160 -3.37 -1.77 -5.70
C LEU A 160 -2.67 -2.13 -7.04
N GLU A 161 -1.36 -2.37 -7.04
CA GLU A 161 -0.64 -2.77 -8.26
C GLU A 161 -1.07 -4.15 -8.75
N ALA A 162 -1.44 -5.05 -7.84
CA ALA A 162 -1.92 -6.40 -8.20
C ALA A 162 -3.18 -6.36 -9.07
N VAL A 163 -3.99 -5.31 -8.95
CA VAL A 163 -5.16 -5.06 -9.79
C VAL A 163 -4.94 -3.98 -10.86
N GLY A 164 -3.69 -3.52 -11.02
CA GLY A 164 -3.27 -2.70 -12.15
C GLY A 164 -3.19 -1.19 -11.92
N PHE A 165 -3.20 -0.69 -10.69
CA PHE A 165 -3.11 0.76 -10.44
C PHE A 165 -1.67 1.28 -10.42
N ASP A 166 -1.49 2.49 -10.96
CA ASP A 166 -0.24 3.25 -11.02
C ASP A 166 0.01 4.03 -9.73
N LEU A 167 0.74 3.42 -8.79
CA LEU A 167 1.08 4.10 -7.54
C LEU A 167 1.96 5.33 -7.71
N SER A 168 2.74 5.41 -8.80
CA SER A 168 3.59 6.58 -9.06
C SER A 168 2.75 7.79 -9.45
N LYS A 169 1.78 7.58 -10.33
CA LYS A 169 0.82 8.62 -10.72
C LYS A 169 -0.13 8.96 -9.56
N THR A 170 -0.61 7.95 -8.81
CA THR A 170 -1.47 8.15 -7.63
C THR A 170 -0.79 9.02 -6.58
N THR A 171 0.46 8.74 -6.23
CA THR A 171 1.18 9.53 -5.21
C THR A 171 1.37 10.98 -5.63
N GLN A 172 1.79 11.21 -6.87
CA GLN A 172 2.06 12.56 -7.38
C GLN A 172 0.79 13.38 -7.53
N GLU A 173 -0.25 12.85 -8.18
CA GLU A 173 -1.42 13.64 -8.56
C GLU A 173 -2.55 13.63 -7.53
N LEU A 174 -2.70 12.54 -6.75
CA LEU A 174 -3.83 12.38 -5.83
C LEU A 174 -3.45 12.65 -4.36
N LEU A 175 -2.16 12.58 -4.03
CA LEU A 175 -1.68 12.74 -2.65
C LEU A 175 -0.70 13.90 -2.49
N ASP A 176 -0.27 14.54 -3.58
CA ASP A 176 0.75 15.59 -3.59
C ASP A 176 2.06 15.13 -2.91
N ILE A 177 2.46 13.88 -3.19
CA ILE A 177 3.69 13.27 -2.71
C ILE A 177 4.58 12.91 -3.90
N GLU A 178 5.67 13.63 -4.06
CA GLU A 178 6.75 13.25 -4.98
C GLU A 178 7.36 11.90 -4.56
N LEU A 179 7.50 10.95 -5.48
CA LEU A 179 8.23 9.72 -5.20
C LEU A 179 9.74 9.97 -5.20
N LYS A 180 10.38 9.65 -4.06
CA LYS A 180 11.84 9.70 -3.93
C LYS A 180 12.45 8.31 -4.01
N TRP A 181 13.53 8.21 -4.78
CA TRP A 181 14.33 7.00 -4.92
C TRP A 181 15.68 7.20 -4.22
N GLY A 182 16.16 6.15 -3.55
CA GLY A 182 17.51 6.13 -3.03
C GLY A 182 18.53 6.26 -4.17
N LYS A 183 19.56 7.09 -3.99
CA LYS A 183 20.67 7.24 -4.94
C LYS A 183 21.93 6.61 -4.34
N HIS A 184 22.67 5.85 -5.14
CA HIS A 184 23.98 5.28 -4.76
C HIS A 184 23.97 4.50 -3.43
N GLY A 185 22.94 3.69 -3.17
CA GLY A 185 22.84 2.90 -1.94
C GLY A 185 22.52 3.69 -0.67
N ARG A 186 22.06 4.95 -0.81
CA ARG A 186 21.62 5.79 0.33
C ARG A 186 20.10 5.84 0.42
N LEU A 187 19.61 6.02 1.64
CA LEU A 187 18.19 6.26 1.87
C LEU A 187 17.71 7.52 1.15
N PRO A 188 16.52 7.51 0.53
CA PRO A 188 15.83 8.75 0.21
C PRO A 188 15.40 9.45 1.50
N GLN A 189 15.10 10.74 1.42
CA GLN A 189 14.59 11.51 2.57
C GLN A 189 13.34 10.88 3.20
N TYR A 190 12.50 10.25 2.37
CA TYR A 190 11.34 9.51 2.83
C TYR A 190 11.01 8.39 1.87
N ILE A 191 10.21 7.45 2.36
CA ILE A 191 9.53 6.44 1.56
C ILE A 191 8.01 6.57 1.75
N THR A 192 7.26 6.12 0.75
CA THR A 192 5.80 6.27 0.72
C THR A 192 5.13 4.92 0.53
N LEU A 193 4.12 4.66 1.36
CA LEU A 193 3.21 3.55 1.24
C LEU A 193 1.85 4.08 0.77
N VAL A 194 1.26 3.44 -0.23
CA VAL A 194 -0.13 3.71 -0.64
C VAL A 194 -0.99 2.49 -0.32
N THR A 195 -2.05 2.71 0.43
CA THR A 195 -3.12 1.73 0.67
C THR A 195 -4.47 2.37 0.33
N ALA A 196 -5.53 1.57 0.24
CA ALA A 196 -6.85 2.11 -0.03
C ALA A 196 -7.96 1.30 0.64
N LEU A 197 -9.12 1.94 0.79
CA LEU A 197 -10.40 1.29 1.09
C LEU A 197 -11.37 1.63 -0.05
N PHE A 198 -11.88 0.61 -0.73
CA PHE A 198 -12.91 0.78 -1.74
C PHE A 198 -14.27 0.45 -1.13
N THR A 199 -15.28 1.25 -1.43
CA THR A 199 -16.62 1.15 -0.84
C THR A 199 -17.73 1.62 -1.79
N ASN A 200 -18.95 1.24 -1.49
CA ASN A 200 -20.17 1.77 -2.12
C ASN A 200 -20.90 2.79 -1.24
N ASP A 201 -20.42 3.00 -0.02
CA ASP A 201 -20.97 3.96 0.93
C ASP A 201 -20.45 5.37 0.64
N ALA A 202 -21.34 6.24 0.13
CA ALA A 202 -21.01 7.63 -0.18
C ALA A 202 -20.77 8.50 1.06
N THR A 203 -21.17 8.04 2.25
CA THR A 203 -21.08 8.77 3.52
C THR A 203 -19.81 8.45 4.29
N LEU A 204 -19.13 7.34 3.97
CA LEU A 204 -17.90 6.94 4.65
C LEU A 204 -16.81 8.00 4.48
N ARG A 205 -16.21 8.42 5.59
CA ARG A 205 -15.04 9.29 5.59
C ARG A 205 -13.97 8.69 6.50
N LEU A 206 -12.73 8.66 6.00
CA LEU A 206 -11.57 8.40 6.85
C LEU A 206 -11.31 9.67 7.68
N GLU A 207 -11.25 9.48 8.99
CA GLU A 207 -11.05 10.48 10.05
C GLU A 207 -9.91 10.09 10.99
#